data_AF-A0A2R6BN31-F1
#
_entry.id   AF-A0A2R6BN31-F1
#
_cell.length_a   1.000
_cell.length_b   1.000
_cell.length_c   1.000
_cell.angle_alpha   90.00
_cell.angle_beta   90.00
_cell.angle_gamma   90.00
#
_symmetry.space_group_name_H-M   'P 1'
#
loop_
_entity.id
_entity.type
_entity.pdbx_description
1 polymer ?
#
loop_
_entity_poly.entity_id
_entity_poly.type
_entity_poly.pdbx_seq_one_letter_code
_entity_poly.pdbx_strand_id
1 'polypeptide(L)'
;MFQGTSPEYGRWSVLKDITEYTALFKGTVNFVFHAPGAIIQGNFTTWLSISFYPVPKGETPPSEPNVILPLWSGVSLTQSSPSATLSVNVPYNTLNATLELYAYGFGLDEFWYTNEPSFRDVIVSVDSKPIASVLPFPYINTGGIDLFAWRPITAVFTLDDPAYRLDVTPALGLLEGEHELSVQVLNIFPASRWIISGALLLYTSPNTPPAKQVSYSFNGPVVATATNPSFTYFNQTANISYSYSSKIGENLYTLESSQSFANNQTFNQMGEHNGLRNDAHSDHEHRARIFTHL
;
A
#
# COMPACT_ATOMS: atom_id res chain seq x y z
N MET A 1 -2.17 6.51 10.19
CA MET A 1 -1.89 5.10 10.54
C MET A 1 -0.38 4.94 10.64
N PHE A 2 0.14 4.20 11.62
CA PHE A 2 1.58 3.96 11.79
C PHE A 2 1.80 2.46 11.91
N GLN A 3 2.69 1.91 11.08
CA GLN A 3 3.02 0.50 11.05
C GLN A 3 4.53 0.36 11.00
N GLY A 4 5.03 -0.67 11.66
CA GLY A 4 6.42 -1.07 11.66
C GLY A 4 6.57 -2.37 12.44
N THR A 5 7.77 -2.91 12.42
CA THR A 5 8.17 -4.10 13.15
C THR A 5 9.11 -3.77 14.30
N SER A 6 9.20 -4.69 15.27
CA SER A 6 10.08 -4.49 16.42
C SER A 6 11.55 -4.58 16.02
N PRO A 7 12.42 -3.75 16.60
CA PRO A 7 13.85 -4.01 16.58
C PRO A 7 14.17 -5.27 17.41
N GLU A 8 15.26 -5.96 17.08
CA GLU A 8 15.69 -7.13 17.87
C GLU A 8 16.20 -6.77 19.28
N TYR A 9 16.93 -5.66 19.41
CA TYR A 9 17.57 -5.24 20.65
C TYR A 9 17.77 -3.73 20.70
N GLY A 10 17.87 -3.17 21.91
CA GLY A 10 18.27 -1.78 22.13
C GLY A 10 17.12 -0.81 22.32
N ARG A 11 17.46 0.48 22.40
CA ARG A 11 16.50 1.58 22.57
C ARG A 11 16.39 2.35 21.26
N TRP A 12 15.17 2.48 20.78
CA TRP A 12 14.88 3.10 19.49
C TRP A 12 13.87 4.23 19.65
N SER A 13 13.90 5.17 18.71
CA SER A 13 12.94 6.26 18.62
C SER A 13 12.66 6.51 17.15
N VAL A 14 11.38 6.70 16.83
CA VAL A 14 10.88 6.92 15.49
C VAL A 14 9.97 8.13 15.54
N LEU A 15 10.10 9.00 14.53
CA LEU A 15 9.31 10.21 14.37
C LEU A 15 8.60 10.10 13.03
N LYS A 16 7.28 10.29 13.04
CA LYS A 16 6.47 10.31 11.83
C LYS A 16 5.64 11.59 11.80
N ASP A 17 5.70 12.28 10.68
CA ASP A 17 4.76 13.36 10.42
C ASP A 17 3.38 12.77 10.13
N ILE A 18 2.38 13.24 10.88
CA ILE A 18 0.99 12.82 10.77
C ILE A 18 0.05 14.01 10.51
N THR A 19 0.58 15.12 9.99
CA THR A 19 -0.17 16.36 9.70
C THR A 19 -1.34 16.11 8.75
N GLU A 20 -1.18 15.21 7.77
CA GLU A 20 -2.28 14.78 6.87
C GLU A 20 -3.46 14.12 7.58
N TYR A 21 -3.28 13.64 8.82
CA TYR A 21 -4.35 13.06 9.62
C TYR A 21 -4.99 14.03 10.61
N THR A 22 -4.67 15.33 10.54
CA THR A 22 -5.21 16.37 11.43
C THR A 22 -6.74 16.37 11.53
N ALA A 23 -7.45 15.95 10.48
CA ALA A 23 -8.90 15.81 10.50
C ALA A 23 -9.42 14.81 11.56
N LEU A 24 -8.61 13.81 11.94
CA LEU A 24 -8.94 12.84 13.00
C LEU A 24 -8.73 13.40 14.40
N PHE A 25 -7.92 14.46 14.55
CA PHE A 25 -7.54 15.03 15.85
C PHE A 25 -8.45 16.19 16.29
N LYS A 26 -9.78 16.00 16.14
CA LYS A 26 -10.78 16.99 16.55
C LYS A 26 -11.59 16.49 17.76
N GLY A 27 -11.60 17.26 18.84
CA GLY A 27 -12.32 16.93 20.06
C GLY A 27 -11.68 15.78 20.84
N THR A 28 -12.49 14.92 21.45
CA THR A 28 -12.02 13.73 22.15
C THR A 28 -11.71 12.61 21.16
N VAL A 29 -10.47 12.14 21.17
CA VAL A 29 -10.00 11.07 20.28
C VAL A 29 -9.59 9.84 21.07
N ASN A 30 -9.94 8.66 20.54
CA ASN A 30 -9.44 7.40 21.04
C ASN A 30 -8.23 7.00 20.21
N PHE A 31 -7.17 6.58 20.90
CA PHE A 31 -5.95 6.12 20.28
C PHE A 31 -5.64 4.70 20.75
N VAL A 32 -5.27 3.84 19.81
CA VAL A 32 -4.88 2.46 20.08
C VAL A 32 -3.48 2.24 19.54
N PHE A 33 -2.60 1.71 20.39
CA PHE A 33 -1.26 1.29 20.02
C PHE A 33 -1.10 -0.20 20.30
N HIS A 34 -0.85 -0.95 19.23
CA HIS A 34 -0.55 -2.37 19.31
C HIS A 34 0.97 -2.53 19.37
N ALA A 35 1.49 -2.80 20.58
CA ALA A 35 2.89 -3.11 20.76
C ALA A 35 3.19 -4.55 20.31
N PRO A 36 4.36 -4.80 19.72
CA PRO A 36 4.80 -6.16 19.42
C PRO A 36 5.02 -6.95 20.72
N GLY A 37 4.72 -8.25 20.68
CA GLY A 37 5.08 -9.18 21.75
C GLY A 37 6.56 -9.53 21.68
N ALA A 38 7.22 -9.68 22.84
CA ALA A 38 8.59 -10.20 22.87
C ALA A 38 8.59 -11.72 22.60
N ILE A 39 9.54 -12.17 21.79
CA ILE A 39 9.70 -13.59 21.40
C ILE A 39 10.36 -14.41 22.53
N ILE A 40 11.07 -13.73 23.44
CA ILE A 40 11.69 -14.28 24.65
C ILE A 40 10.96 -13.67 25.86
N GLN A 41 11.13 -14.20 27.09
CA GLN A 41 10.67 -13.62 28.36
C GLN A 41 11.25 -12.19 28.61
N GLY A 42 10.89 -11.25 27.76
CA GLY A 42 11.28 -9.85 27.79
C GLY A 42 10.04 -8.98 27.66
N ASN A 43 10.18 -7.71 28.02
CA ASN A 43 9.11 -6.73 27.91
C ASN A 43 9.60 -5.56 27.08
N PHE A 44 8.81 -5.13 26.10
CA PHE A 44 9.01 -3.82 25.48
C PHE A 44 8.39 -2.76 26.37
N THR A 45 9.18 -1.73 26.70
CA THR A 45 8.63 -0.50 27.32
C THR A 45 8.52 0.56 26.24
N THR A 46 7.31 1.06 26.01
CA THR A 46 7.03 1.99 24.91
C THR A 46 6.50 3.31 25.46
N TRP A 47 7.04 4.42 24.95
CA TRP A 47 6.53 5.76 25.19
C TRP A 47 6.04 6.34 23.88
N LEU A 48 4.86 6.97 23.91
CA LEU A 48 4.30 7.68 22.78
C LEU A 48 4.12 9.15 23.16
N SER A 49 4.39 10.03 22.20
CA SER A 49 4.11 11.45 22.33
C SER A 49 3.63 11.97 20.98
N ILE A 50 2.55 12.75 21.00
CA ILE A 50 2.03 13.45 19.82
C ILE A 50 2.19 14.94 20.10
N SER A 51 2.84 15.64 19.16
CA SER A 51 3.08 17.08 19.27
C SER A 51 2.24 17.82 18.23
N PHE A 52 1.54 18.87 18.67
CA PHE A 52 0.76 19.74 17.79
C PHE A 52 1.45 21.09 17.67
N TYR A 53 1.70 21.52 16.45
CA TYR A 53 2.35 22.80 16.15
C TYR A 53 1.30 23.79 15.65
N PRO A 54 1.01 24.88 16.39
CA PRO A 54 0.04 25.88 15.94
C PRO A 54 0.59 26.67 14.75
N VAL A 55 -0.31 27.03 13.83
CA VAL A 55 0.03 27.89 12.68
C VAL A 55 0.47 29.27 13.20
N PRO A 56 1.62 29.81 12.73
CA PRO A 56 2.04 31.16 13.10
C PRO A 56 0.98 32.21 12.74
N LYS A 57 0.93 33.28 13.53
CA LYS A 57 -0.04 34.36 13.32
C LYS A 57 0.16 35.00 11.94
N GLY A 58 -0.88 34.98 11.11
CA GLY A 58 -0.86 35.55 9.76
C GLY A 58 -0.52 34.54 8.65
N GLU A 59 -0.22 33.29 9.01
CA GLU A 59 -0.01 32.20 8.05
C GLU A 59 -1.28 31.35 7.88
N THR A 60 -1.32 30.59 6.80
CA THR A 60 -2.38 29.61 6.52
C THR A 60 -1.84 28.21 6.77
N PRO A 61 -2.59 27.31 7.45
CA PRO A 61 -2.19 25.92 7.55
C PRO A 61 -2.03 25.29 6.17
N PRO A 62 -1.20 24.24 6.05
CA PRO A 62 -1.22 23.38 4.88
C PRO A 62 -2.64 22.87 4.58
N SER A 63 -2.94 22.68 3.30
CA SER A 63 -4.16 22.00 2.89
C SER A 63 -3.97 20.52 3.14
N GLU A 64 -4.76 19.97 4.05
CA GLU A 64 -4.73 18.55 4.42
C GLU A 64 -6.06 17.87 4.10
N PRO A 65 -6.09 16.53 3.94
CA PRO A 65 -7.33 15.79 3.78
C PRO A 65 -8.30 16.11 4.93
N ASN A 66 -9.50 16.53 4.60
CA ASN A 66 -10.52 16.92 5.59
C ASN A 66 -11.53 15.81 5.88
N VAL A 67 -11.54 14.75 5.07
CA VAL A 67 -12.26 13.50 5.31
C VAL A 67 -11.27 12.36 5.15
N ILE A 68 -11.21 11.47 6.15
CA ILE A 68 -10.35 10.28 6.12
C ILE A 68 -11.25 9.08 6.36
N LEU A 69 -11.36 8.20 5.37
CA LEU A 69 -12.13 6.97 5.47
C LEU A 69 -11.15 5.83 5.77
N PRO A 70 -11.16 5.24 6.97
CA PRO A 70 -10.32 4.09 7.26
C PRO A 70 -10.76 2.89 6.41
N LEU A 71 -9.80 2.22 5.80
CA LEU A 71 -10.00 0.98 5.05
C LEU A 71 -9.34 -0.18 5.78
N TRP A 72 -9.93 -1.37 5.66
CA TRP A 72 -9.40 -2.67 6.11
C TRP A 72 -8.47 -2.58 7.33
N SER A 73 -8.95 -2.33 8.55
CA SER A 73 -8.05 -2.06 9.69
C SER A 73 -7.29 -3.30 10.20
N GLY A 74 -6.14 -3.62 9.60
CA GLY A 74 -5.28 -4.73 10.02
C GLY A 74 -5.86 -6.10 9.67
N VAL A 75 -6.56 -6.22 8.53
CA VAL A 75 -7.16 -7.50 8.12
C VAL A 75 -6.06 -8.50 7.76
N SER A 76 -6.23 -9.75 8.16
CA SER A 76 -5.28 -10.84 7.90
C SER A 76 -5.78 -11.70 6.75
N LEU A 77 -5.12 -11.60 5.60
CA LEU A 77 -5.41 -12.38 4.40
C LEU A 77 -4.50 -13.61 4.33
N THR A 78 -5.02 -14.72 3.85
CA THR A 78 -4.29 -16.00 3.74
C THR A 78 -4.54 -16.62 2.37
N GLN A 79 -3.80 -17.68 2.01
CA GLN A 79 -4.03 -18.38 0.76
C GLN A 79 -5.50 -18.83 0.56
N SER A 80 -6.17 -19.28 1.62
CA SER A 80 -7.57 -19.73 1.56
C SER A 80 -8.59 -18.58 1.60
N SER A 81 -8.17 -17.39 2.00
CA SER A 81 -8.99 -16.17 2.06
C SER A 81 -8.11 -14.97 1.66
N PRO A 82 -7.79 -14.83 0.35
CA PRO A 82 -6.78 -13.89 -0.12
C PRO A 82 -7.32 -12.48 -0.32
N SER A 83 -8.58 -12.23 0.03
CA SER A 83 -9.25 -10.95 -0.15
C SER A 83 -10.15 -10.58 1.02
N ALA A 84 -10.40 -9.28 1.17
CA ALA A 84 -11.37 -8.71 2.10
C ALA A 84 -12.16 -7.59 1.41
N THR A 85 -13.41 -7.40 1.83
CA THR A 85 -14.30 -6.34 1.35
C THR A 85 -14.73 -5.41 2.48
N LEU A 86 -15.12 -4.19 2.14
CA LEU A 86 -15.64 -3.17 3.04
C LEU A 86 -16.59 -2.24 2.28
N SER A 87 -17.75 -1.95 2.83
CA SER A 87 -18.61 -0.88 2.31
C SER A 87 -18.09 0.49 2.73
N VAL A 88 -18.00 1.42 1.79
CA VAL A 88 -17.59 2.80 2.03
C VAL A 88 -18.61 3.76 1.42
N ASN A 89 -18.66 4.98 1.95
CA ASN A 89 -19.41 6.07 1.35
C ASN A 89 -18.48 7.26 1.11
N VAL A 90 -18.06 7.46 -0.14
CA VAL A 90 -17.18 8.57 -0.53
C VAL A 90 -18.05 9.78 -0.87
N PRO A 91 -17.81 10.97 -0.27
CA PRO A 91 -18.62 12.15 -0.54
C PRO A 91 -18.62 12.58 -2.01
N TYR A 92 -19.79 12.92 -2.55
CA TYR A 92 -20.01 13.43 -3.93
C TYR A 92 -19.39 14.81 -4.24
N ASN A 93 -18.60 15.34 -3.32
CA ASN A 93 -17.96 16.65 -3.45
C ASN A 93 -16.45 16.53 -3.19
N THR A 94 -15.88 15.39 -3.58
CA THR A 94 -14.46 15.10 -3.41
C THR A 94 -13.68 15.66 -4.59
N LEU A 95 -12.66 16.48 -4.32
CA LEU A 95 -11.79 17.09 -5.32
C LEU A 95 -10.52 16.27 -5.57
N ASN A 96 -9.96 15.69 -4.51
CA ASN A 96 -8.77 14.85 -4.57
C ASN A 96 -8.95 13.64 -3.65
N ALA A 97 -8.44 12.50 -4.09
CA ALA A 97 -8.45 11.27 -3.31
C ALA A 97 -7.11 10.54 -3.43
N THR A 98 -6.51 10.24 -2.30
CA THR A 98 -5.32 9.38 -2.21
C THR A 98 -5.70 8.09 -1.49
N LEU A 99 -5.44 6.96 -2.15
CA LEU A 99 -5.48 5.64 -1.54
C LEU A 99 -4.14 5.38 -0.87
N GLU A 100 -4.18 5.18 0.43
CA GLU A 100 -3.04 4.76 1.22
C GLU A 100 -3.21 3.30 1.64
N LEU A 101 -2.16 2.49 1.43
CA LEU A 101 -2.14 1.05 1.71
C LEU A 101 -0.86 0.69 2.45
N TYR A 102 -1.01 -0.06 3.52
CA TYR A 102 0.05 -0.82 4.17
C TYR A 102 -0.17 -2.29 3.85
N ALA A 103 0.86 -2.97 3.38
CA ALA A 103 0.81 -4.39 3.06
C ALA A 103 2.08 -5.06 3.56
N TYR A 104 1.92 -6.04 4.45
CA TYR A 104 3.07 -6.71 5.07
C TYR A 104 2.86 -8.22 5.16
N GLY A 105 3.79 -8.98 4.60
CA GLY A 105 3.79 -10.44 4.61
C GLY A 105 4.43 -11.03 5.87
N PHE A 106 3.82 -12.09 6.40
CA PHE A 106 4.32 -12.86 7.55
C PHE A 106 4.47 -14.34 7.18
N GLY A 107 5.30 -15.04 7.93
CA GLY A 107 5.59 -16.46 7.69
C GLY A 107 6.58 -16.58 6.53
N LEU A 108 6.33 -17.49 5.60
CA LEU A 108 7.23 -17.66 4.45
C LEU A 108 7.17 -16.47 3.48
N ASP A 109 6.04 -15.75 3.44
CA ASP A 109 5.94 -14.51 2.66
C ASP A 109 6.61 -13.29 3.31
N GLU A 110 7.25 -13.45 4.47
CA GLU A 110 8.21 -12.45 4.96
C GLU A 110 9.35 -12.23 3.94
N PHE A 111 9.70 -13.31 3.21
CA PHE A 111 10.68 -13.31 2.12
C PHE A 111 10.01 -13.69 0.79
N TRP A 112 8.79 -13.23 0.55
CA TRP A 112 7.98 -13.65 -0.61
C TRP A 112 8.70 -13.61 -1.97
N TYR A 113 9.67 -12.71 -2.12
CA TYR A 113 10.47 -12.51 -3.33
C TYR A 113 11.50 -13.63 -3.57
N THR A 114 11.65 -14.56 -2.63
CA THR A 114 12.45 -15.79 -2.76
C THR A 114 11.60 -17.06 -2.93
N ASN A 115 10.27 -16.92 -2.94
CA ASN A 115 9.33 -18.04 -3.02
C ASN A 115 8.90 -18.28 -4.47
N GLU A 116 8.42 -19.48 -4.80
CA GLU A 116 7.82 -19.77 -6.11
C GLU A 116 6.31 -20.04 -5.97
N PRO A 117 5.43 -19.26 -6.63
CA PRO A 117 5.72 -18.05 -7.42
C PRO A 117 6.15 -16.86 -6.54
N SER A 118 6.97 -15.97 -7.11
CA SER A 118 7.61 -14.81 -6.46
C SER A 118 6.85 -13.51 -6.76
N PHE A 119 5.52 -13.54 -6.78
CA PHE A 119 4.67 -12.40 -7.15
C PHE A 119 3.51 -12.25 -6.16
N ARG A 120 3.39 -11.09 -5.48
CA ARG A 120 2.41 -10.80 -4.41
C ARG A 120 1.66 -9.50 -4.62
N ASP A 121 1.28 -9.22 -5.86
CA ASP A 121 0.58 -7.98 -6.18
C ASP A 121 -0.72 -7.82 -5.39
N VAL A 122 -0.95 -6.59 -4.94
CA VAL A 122 -2.08 -6.18 -4.11
C VAL A 122 -3.02 -5.38 -4.99
N ILE A 123 -4.17 -5.95 -5.29
CA ILE A 123 -5.19 -5.33 -6.13
C ILE A 123 -6.28 -4.72 -5.25
N VAL A 124 -6.59 -3.45 -5.49
CA VAL A 124 -7.76 -2.79 -4.90
C VAL A 124 -8.81 -2.53 -5.97
N SER A 125 -10.07 -2.88 -5.66
CA SER A 125 -11.20 -2.75 -6.57
C SER A 125 -12.36 -1.99 -5.94
N VAL A 126 -13.17 -1.35 -6.79
CA VAL A 126 -14.48 -0.75 -6.45
C VAL A 126 -15.55 -1.52 -7.20
N ASP A 127 -16.52 -2.10 -6.50
CA ASP A 127 -17.60 -2.91 -7.10
C ASP A 127 -17.07 -3.93 -8.13
N SER A 128 -16.04 -4.68 -7.74
CA SER A 128 -15.32 -5.65 -8.59
C SER A 128 -14.56 -5.07 -9.80
N LYS A 129 -14.37 -3.75 -9.90
CA LYS A 129 -13.51 -3.09 -10.89
C LYS A 129 -12.17 -2.69 -10.27
N PRO A 130 -11.04 -3.34 -10.63
CA PRO A 130 -9.72 -2.94 -10.15
C PRO A 130 -9.35 -1.49 -10.50
N ILE A 131 -8.99 -0.70 -9.50
CA ILE A 131 -8.58 0.71 -9.66
C ILE A 131 -7.14 0.98 -9.24
N ALA A 132 -6.50 0.03 -8.58
CA ALA A 132 -5.12 0.15 -8.14
C ALA A 132 -4.45 -1.23 -8.05
N SER A 133 -3.15 -1.24 -8.33
CA SER A 133 -2.26 -2.38 -8.17
C SER A 133 -0.99 -1.88 -7.48
N VAL A 134 -0.53 -2.65 -6.50
CA VAL A 134 0.68 -2.40 -5.74
C VAL A 134 1.45 -3.70 -5.68
N LEU A 135 2.61 -3.74 -6.32
CA LEU A 135 3.59 -4.77 -6.04
C LEU A 135 4.33 -4.40 -4.75
N PRO A 136 4.26 -5.22 -3.68
CA PRO A 136 4.98 -4.94 -2.46
C PRO A 136 6.49 -4.86 -2.73
N PHE A 137 7.18 -3.94 -2.08
CA PHE A 137 8.63 -3.84 -2.15
C PHE A 137 9.26 -5.03 -1.39
N PRO A 138 10.34 -5.64 -1.93
CA PRO A 138 11.00 -6.80 -1.30
C PRO A 138 11.91 -6.34 -0.14
N TYR A 139 11.31 -5.92 0.98
CA TYR A 139 12.06 -5.55 2.18
C TYR A 139 12.81 -6.75 2.76
N ILE A 140 14.05 -6.52 3.19
CA ILE A 140 14.77 -7.45 4.06
C ILE A 140 14.48 -7.02 5.50
N ASN A 141 13.84 -7.87 6.28
CA ASN A 141 13.49 -7.52 7.66
C ASN A 141 14.69 -7.67 8.60
N THR A 142 14.60 -7.01 9.77
CA THR A 142 15.59 -7.19 10.83
C THR A 142 15.66 -8.67 11.22
N GLY A 143 16.84 -9.26 11.11
CA GLY A 143 17.08 -10.69 11.33
C GLY A 143 17.05 -11.55 10.05
N GLY A 144 16.63 -10.99 8.91
CA GLY A 144 16.55 -11.71 7.64
C GLY A 144 17.90 -11.96 6.97
N ILE A 145 18.00 -13.05 6.21
CA ILE A 145 19.19 -13.51 5.46
C ILE A 145 20.38 -13.87 6.37
N ASP A 146 20.96 -12.89 7.07
CA ASP A 146 22.00 -13.08 8.08
C ASP A 146 21.63 -12.34 9.38
N LEU A 147 21.30 -13.13 10.41
CA LEU A 147 20.93 -12.64 11.74
C LEU A 147 22.00 -11.75 12.38
N PHE A 148 23.28 -11.92 12.06
CA PHE A 148 24.35 -11.15 12.69
C PHE A 148 24.57 -9.79 12.03
N ALA A 149 24.11 -9.58 10.80
CA ALA A 149 24.18 -8.29 10.12
C ALA A 149 23.32 -7.21 10.80
N TRP A 150 22.29 -7.62 11.54
CA TRP A 150 21.30 -6.73 12.16
C TRP A 150 21.55 -6.46 13.65
N ARG A 151 22.79 -6.64 14.11
CA ARG A 151 23.20 -6.30 15.48
C ARG A 151 24.40 -5.34 15.44
N PRO A 152 24.26 -4.08 15.92
CA PRO A 152 23.15 -3.49 16.66
C PRO A 152 22.15 -2.68 15.82
N ILE A 153 22.18 -2.75 14.49
CA ILE A 153 21.34 -1.93 13.60
C ILE A 153 20.09 -2.68 13.11
N THR A 154 18.95 -1.99 12.97
CA THR A 154 17.78 -2.58 12.32
C THR A 154 17.86 -2.48 10.80
N ALA A 155 17.04 -3.28 10.11
CA ALA A 155 16.83 -3.08 8.69
C ALA A 155 16.15 -1.74 8.38
N VAL A 156 16.29 -1.31 7.12
CA VAL A 156 15.66 -0.09 6.62
C VAL A 156 14.15 -0.23 6.76
N PHE A 157 13.48 0.85 7.15
CA PHE A 157 12.03 0.92 7.36
C PHE A 157 11.45 0.01 8.46
N THR A 158 12.27 -0.79 9.17
CA THR A 158 11.80 -1.65 10.28
C THR A 158 10.90 -0.89 11.26
N LEU A 159 11.27 0.33 11.65
CA LEU A 159 10.50 1.08 12.64
C LEU A 159 9.35 1.91 12.07
N ASP A 160 9.31 2.15 10.75
CA ASP A 160 8.25 2.89 10.07
C ASP A 160 8.14 2.35 8.64
N ASP A 161 7.26 1.38 8.45
CA ASP A 161 6.96 0.84 7.14
C ASP A 161 6.30 1.94 6.30
N PRO A 162 6.82 2.27 5.11
CA PRO A 162 6.20 3.27 4.27
C PRO A 162 4.89 2.72 3.69
N ALA A 163 3.87 3.57 3.67
CA ALA A 163 2.63 3.26 2.98
C ALA A 163 2.82 3.40 1.46
N TYR A 164 2.16 2.53 0.70
CA TYR A 164 1.93 2.75 -0.72
C TYR A 164 0.85 3.81 -0.88
N ARG A 165 1.14 4.83 -1.69
CA ARG A 165 0.23 5.95 -1.92
C ARG A 165 -0.07 6.08 -3.39
N LEU A 166 -1.34 5.97 -3.73
CA LEU A 166 -1.83 6.08 -5.10
C LEU A 166 -2.83 7.23 -5.19
N ASP A 167 -2.57 8.17 -6.09
CA ASP A 167 -3.58 9.18 -6.43
C ASP A 167 -4.68 8.52 -7.26
N VAL A 168 -5.85 8.37 -6.63
CA VAL A 168 -7.07 7.79 -7.21
C VAL A 168 -8.08 8.87 -7.56
N THR A 169 -7.68 10.15 -7.60
CA THR A 169 -8.53 11.26 -8.05
C THR A 169 -9.16 10.98 -9.43
N PRO A 170 -8.42 10.45 -10.43
CA PRO A 170 -9.02 10.12 -11.73
C PRO A 170 -10.08 9.00 -11.68
N ALA A 171 -10.15 8.23 -10.59
CA ALA A 171 -11.16 7.20 -10.34
C ALA A 171 -12.38 7.70 -9.55
N LEU A 172 -12.47 9.00 -9.20
CA LEU A 172 -13.58 9.51 -8.39
C LEU A 172 -14.97 9.26 -8.99
N GLY A 173 -15.11 9.25 -10.32
CA GLY A 173 -16.37 8.89 -10.98
C GLY A 173 -16.79 7.42 -10.82
N LEU A 174 -15.88 6.56 -10.33
CA LEU A 174 -16.16 5.20 -9.89
C LEU A 174 -16.31 5.08 -8.36
N LEU A 175 -15.73 6.01 -7.58
CA LEU A 175 -15.60 5.93 -6.13
C LEU A 175 -16.68 6.70 -5.36
N GLU A 176 -17.18 7.81 -5.88
CA GLU A 176 -18.15 8.67 -5.18
C GLU A 176 -19.52 7.99 -4.98
N GLY A 177 -19.99 8.00 -3.74
CA GLY A 177 -21.21 7.31 -3.32
C GLY A 177 -20.93 6.09 -2.46
N GLU A 178 -21.96 5.26 -2.30
CA GLU A 178 -21.87 3.99 -1.58
C GLU A 178 -21.38 2.88 -2.50
N HIS A 179 -20.25 2.27 -2.13
CA HIS A 179 -19.61 1.22 -2.91
C HIS A 179 -19.01 0.14 -2.02
N GLU A 180 -18.80 -1.05 -2.59
CA GLU A 180 -17.95 -2.06 -1.98
C GLU A 180 -16.51 -1.89 -2.48
N LEU A 181 -15.59 -1.61 -1.56
CA LEU A 181 -14.16 -1.72 -1.82
C LEU A 181 -13.68 -3.11 -1.46
N SER A 182 -12.84 -3.68 -2.31
CA SER A 182 -12.13 -4.92 -2.02
C SER A 182 -10.62 -4.77 -2.17
N VAL A 183 -9.88 -5.52 -1.36
CA VAL A 183 -8.44 -5.71 -1.50
C VAL A 183 -8.13 -7.19 -1.63
N GLN A 184 -7.22 -7.54 -2.51
CA GLN A 184 -6.77 -8.91 -2.73
C GLN A 184 -5.24 -8.96 -2.83
N VAL A 185 -4.62 -9.93 -2.18
CA VAL A 185 -3.20 -10.24 -2.39
C VAL A 185 -3.08 -11.52 -3.21
N LEU A 186 -2.40 -11.44 -4.34
CA LEU A 186 -2.25 -12.57 -5.24
C LEU A 186 -1.17 -13.54 -4.75
N ASN A 187 -1.39 -14.84 -5.00
CA ASN A 187 -0.45 -15.93 -4.75
C ASN A 187 0.15 -16.02 -3.33
N ILE A 188 -0.59 -15.67 -2.28
CA ILE A 188 -0.12 -15.87 -0.90
C ILE A 188 0.38 -17.30 -0.70
N PHE A 189 1.59 -17.46 -0.15
CA PHE A 189 2.21 -18.77 0.04
C PHE A 189 1.51 -19.56 1.15
N PRO A 190 1.45 -20.91 1.07
CA PRO A 190 0.91 -21.72 2.16
C PRO A 190 1.53 -21.38 3.52
N ALA A 191 0.72 -21.45 4.59
CA ALA A 191 1.11 -21.09 5.96
C ALA A 191 1.63 -19.64 6.14
N SER A 192 1.42 -18.77 5.16
CA SER A 192 1.71 -17.34 5.24
C SER A 192 0.44 -16.51 5.38
N ARG A 193 0.60 -15.27 5.82
CA ARG A 193 -0.50 -14.29 5.87
C ARG A 193 -0.01 -12.91 5.51
N TRP A 194 -0.91 -12.08 5.00
CA TRP A 194 -0.67 -10.68 4.70
C TRP A 194 -1.57 -9.82 5.57
N ILE A 195 -0.97 -8.91 6.34
CA ILE A 195 -1.73 -7.90 7.07
C ILE A 195 -1.87 -6.68 6.17
N ILE A 196 -3.11 -6.32 5.86
CA ILE A 196 -3.44 -5.16 5.06
C ILE A 196 -4.11 -4.11 5.94
N SER A 197 -3.66 -2.87 5.79
CA SER A 197 -4.34 -1.70 6.34
C SER A 197 -4.42 -0.57 5.32
N GLY A 198 -5.44 0.28 5.37
CA GLY A 198 -5.49 1.40 4.44
C GLY A 198 -6.37 2.57 4.88
N ALA A 199 -6.40 3.59 4.03
CA ALA A 199 -7.30 4.72 4.16
C ALA A 199 -7.53 5.39 2.79
N LEU A 200 -8.69 6.01 2.61
CA LEU A 200 -8.87 7.07 1.63
C LEU A 200 -8.68 8.42 2.32
N LEU A 201 -7.74 9.20 1.81
CA LEU A 201 -7.46 10.55 2.22
C LEU A 201 -8.13 11.48 1.21
N LEU A 202 -9.19 12.16 1.64
CA LEU A 202 -10.08 12.91 0.76
C LEU A 202 -10.02 14.41 1.05
N TYR A 203 -9.90 15.19 -0.01
CA TYR A 203 -10.09 16.63 0.02
C TYR A 203 -11.47 16.93 -0.54
N THR A 204 -12.39 17.36 0.32
CA THR A 204 -13.78 17.70 -0.04
C THR A 204 -14.01 19.20 0.03
N SER A 205 -14.84 19.73 -0.87
CA SER A 205 -15.22 21.15 -0.89
C SER A 205 -16.70 21.31 -1.24
N PRO A 206 -17.46 22.21 -0.60
CA PRO A 206 -18.89 22.41 -0.88
C PRO A 206 -19.22 22.73 -2.34
N ASN A 207 -18.28 23.33 -3.09
CA ASN A 207 -18.49 23.77 -4.46
C ASN A 207 -18.00 22.77 -5.51
N THR A 208 -17.46 21.62 -5.08
CA THR A 208 -17.02 20.56 -5.99
C THR A 208 -18.24 19.79 -6.49
N PRO A 209 -18.54 19.78 -7.80
CA PRO A 209 -19.62 18.97 -8.35
C PRO A 209 -19.22 17.48 -8.35
N PRO A 210 -20.20 16.55 -8.39
CA PRO A 210 -19.92 15.13 -8.46
C PRO A 210 -19.07 14.75 -9.67
N ALA A 211 -18.13 13.83 -9.45
CA ALA A 211 -17.29 13.25 -10.47
C ALA A 211 -18.11 12.37 -11.43
N LYS A 212 -17.79 12.43 -12.71
CA LYS A 212 -18.39 11.58 -13.76
C LYS A 212 -17.31 10.75 -14.42
N GLN A 213 -17.44 9.43 -14.36
CA GLN A 213 -16.54 8.52 -15.05
C GLN A 213 -16.58 8.78 -16.56
N VAL A 214 -15.41 8.88 -17.19
CA VAL A 214 -15.25 9.06 -18.64
C VAL A 214 -14.68 7.81 -19.29
N SER A 215 -13.64 7.21 -18.70
CA SER A 215 -13.03 5.99 -19.22
C SER A 215 -12.55 5.08 -18.09
N TYR A 216 -12.42 3.79 -18.41
CA TYR A 216 -11.83 2.78 -17.55
C TYR A 216 -11.31 1.62 -18.39
N SER A 217 -10.11 1.18 -18.08
CA SER A 217 -9.46 0.00 -18.62
C SER A 217 -8.54 -0.58 -17.55
N PHE A 218 -8.56 -1.90 -17.39
CA PHE A 218 -7.63 -2.62 -16.53
C PHE A 218 -7.26 -3.92 -17.20
N ASN A 219 -5.96 -4.19 -17.33
CA ASN A 219 -5.45 -5.37 -18.02
C ASN A 219 -4.29 -6.00 -17.23
N GLY A 220 -4.44 -7.27 -16.85
CA GLY A 220 -3.47 -8.03 -16.08
C GLY A 220 -3.93 -8.38 -14.65
N PRO A 221 -3.02 -8.91 -13.81
CA PRO A 221 -1.63 -9.23 -14.15
C PRO A 221 -1.52 -10.33 -15.20
N VAL A 222 -0.74 -10.06 -16.25
CA VAL A 222 -0.32 -11.06 -17.23
C VAL A 222 0.99 -11.67 -16.75
N VAL A 223 0.91 -12.85 -16.16
CA VAL A 223 2.06 -13.55 -15.56
C VAL A 223 2.64 -14.57 -16.54
N ALA A 224 3.95 -14.54 -16.73
CA ALA A 224 4.69 -15.58 -17.45
C ALA A 224 5.73 -16.23 -16.53
N THR A 225 5.87 -17.54 -16.62
CA THR A 225 6.84 -18.30 -15.83
C THR A 225 7.70 -19.14 -16.77
N ALA A 226 9.01 -19.06 -16.58
CA ALA A 226 9.99 -19.87 -17.27
C ALA A 226 10.81 -20.66 -16.24
N THR A 227 10.82 -21.97 -16.40
CA THR A 227 11.52 -22.93 -15.53
C THR A 227 12.03 -24.08 -16.39
N ASN A 228 13.06 -24.79 -15.93
CA ASN A 228 13.52 -26.02 -16.56
C ASN A 228 13.13 -27.27 -15.74
N PRO A 229 13.12 -28.47 -16.34
CA PRO A 229 12.74 -29.71 -15.65
C PRO A 229 13.62 -30.05 -14.44
N SER A 230 14.87 -29.57 -14.42
CA SER A 230 15.81 -29.77 -13.31
C SER A 230 15.70 -28.69 -12.22
N PHE A 231 14.77 -27.74 -12.36
CA PHE A 231 14.54 -26.62 -11.46
C PHE A 231 15.80 -25.82 -11.09
N THR A 232 16.77 -25.72 -12.01
CA THR A 232 17.97 -24.92 -11.79
C THR A 232 17.71 -23.43 -12.00
N TYR A 233 16.55 -23.06 -12.55
CA TYR A 233 16.06 -21.69 -12.53
C TYR A 233 14.53 -21.61 -12.45
N PHE A 234 14.05 -20.51 -11.89
CA PHE A 234 12.66 -20.10 -11.87
C PHE A 234 12.60 -18.60 -12.13
N ASN A 235 12.17 -18.24 -13.34
CA ASN A 235 12.03 -16.85 -13.75
C ASN A 235 10.55 -16.54 -13.92
N GLN A 236 10.08 -15.48 -13.28
CA GLN A 236 8.71 -15.03 -13.34
C GLN A 236 8.67 -13.57 -13.77
N THR A 237 7.76 -13.26 -14.69
CA THR A 237 7.43 -11.87 -15.04
C THR A 237 5.94 -11.62 -14.86
N ALA A 238 5.59 -10.38 -14.56
CA ALA A 238 4.21 -9.93 -14.53
C ALA A 238 4.11 -8.53 -15.13
N ASN A 239 3.06 -8.29 -15.90
CA ASN A 239 2.75 -6.97 -16.44
C ASN A 239 1.32 -6.59 -16.14
N ILE A 240 1.11 -5.34 -15.74
CA ILE A 240 -0.20 -4.77 -15.47
C ILE A 240 -0.26 -3.41 -16.16
N SER A 241 -1.38 -3.11 -16.81
CA SER A 241 -1.67 -1.77 -17.25
C SER A 241 -3.11 -1.39 -16.94
N TYR A 242 -3.30 -0.16 -16.49
CA TYR A 242 -4.63 0.36 -16.22
C TYR A 242 -4.70 1.85 -16.47
N SER A 243 -5.88 2.29 -16.87
CA SER A 243 -6.18 3.70 -17.07
C SER A 243 -7.62 3.98 -16.70
N TYR A 244 -7.84 5.17 -16.16
CA TYR A 244 -9.17 5.66 -15.86
C TYR A 244 -9.18 7.17 -15.85
N SER A 245 -10.36 7.72 -16.11
CA SER A 245 -10.55 9.16 -16.09
C SER A 245 -11.92 9.54 -15.60
N SER A 246 -11.96 10.69 -14.95
CA SER A 246 -13.18 11.30 -14.41
C SER A 246 -13.21 12.79 -14.72
N LYS A 247 -14.40 13.31 -14.97
CA LYS A 247 -14.65 14.75 -15.03
C LYS A 247 -15.16 15.23 -13.68
N ILE A 248 -14.57 16.30 -13.16
CA ILE A 248 -15.06 17.03 -11.99
C ILE A 248 -15.33 18.46 -12.46
N GLY A 249 -16.61 18.78 -12.67
CA GLY A 249 -17.01 19.96 -13.42
C GLY A 249 -16.51 19.88 -14.86
N GLU A 250 -15.78 20.92 -15.30
CA GLU A 250 -15.17 20.97 -16.63
C GLU A 250 -13.77 20.34 -16.69
N ASN A 251 -13.17 20.01 -15.54
CA ASN A 251 -11.80 19.49 -15.47
C ASN A 251 -11.78 17.99 -15.71
N LEU A 252 -10.90 17.54 -16.61
CA LEU A 252 -10.65 16.12 -16.86
C LEU A 252 -9.40 15.68 -16.11
N TYR A 253 -9.56 14.67 -15.25
CA TYR A 253 -8.47 14.00 -14.53
C TYR A 253 -8.27 12.61 -15.14
N THR A 254 -7.04 12.30 -15.53
CA THR A 254 -6.68 11.03 -16.17
C THR A 254 -5.48 10.41 -15.47
N LEU A 255 -5.52 9.09 -15.30
CA LEU A 255 -4.36 8.27 -14.97
C LEU A 255 -4.13 7.25 -16.08
N GLU A 256 -2.87 7.11 -16.48
CA GLU A 256 -2.37 5.94 -17.19
C GLU A 256 -1.23 5.33 -16.36
N SER A 257 -1.33 4.02 -16.10
CA SER A 257 -0.35 3.29 -15.32
C SER A 257 0.10 2.05 -16.09
N SER A 258 1.41 1.80 -16.07
CA SER A 258 2.00 0.57 -16.56
C SER A 258 3.01 0.06 -15.54
N GLN A 259 2.89 -1.20 -15.16
CA GLN A 259 3.77 -1.85 -14.20
C GLN A 259 4.35 -3.11 -14.86
N SER A 260 5.65 -3.31 -14.67
CA SER A 260 6.33 -4.55 -15.05
C SER A 260 7.15 -5.07 -13.87
N PHE A 261 7.19 -6.38 -13.76
CA PHE A 261 7.91 -7.11 -12.74
C PHE A 261 8.67 -8.26 -13.39
N ALA A 262 9.90 -8.48 -12.93
CA ALA A 262 10.70 -9.64 -13.26
C ALA A 262 11.45 -10.13 -12.01
N ASN A 263 11.33 -11.40 -11.72
CA ASN A 263 12.10 -12.10 -10.71
C ASN A 263 12.79 -13.28 -11.37
N ASN A 264 14.12 -13.29 -11.34
CA ASN A 264 14.95 -14.34 -11.92
C ASN A 264 15.72 -15.04 -10.80
N GLN A 265 15.43 -16.32 -10.61
CA GLN A 265 16.04 -17.14 -9.57
C GLN A 265 16.80 -18.30 -10.21
N THR A 266 17.96 -18.64 -9.64
CA THR A 266 18.78 -19.78 -10.05
C THR A 266 19.12 -20.61 -8.82
N PHE A 267 19.17 -21.92 -9.00
CA PHE A 267 19.36 -22.89 -7.92
C PHE A 267 20.54 -23.81 -8.22
N ASN A 268 21.20 -24.29 -7.17
CA ASN A 268 22.16 -25.38 -7.27
C ASN A 268 21.44 -26.74 -7.42
N GLN A 269 22.20 -27.82 -7.62
CA GLN A 269 21.63 -29.16 -7.79
C GLN A 269 20.91 -29.71 -6.54
N MET A 270 21.10 -29.06 -5.38
CA MET A 270 20.43 -29.40 -4.12
C MET A 270 19.15 -28.57 -3.91
N GLY A 271 18.81 -27.67 -4.83
CA GLY A 271 17.63 -26.79 -4.74
C GLY A 271 17.85 -25.54 -3.90
N GLU A 272 19.09 -25.20 -3.54
CA GLU A 272 19.40 -23.98 -2.80
C GLU A 272 19.61 -22.81 -3.77
N HIS A 273 19.22 -21.61 -3.36
CA HIS A 273 19.42 -20.38 -4.14
C HIS A 273 20.91 -20.15 -4.43
N ASN A 274 21.24 -20.10 -5.71
CA ASN A 274 22.56 -19.72 -6.23
C ASN A 274 22.60 -18.27 -6.72
N GLY A 275 21.44 -17.70 -7.08
CA GLY A 275 21.34 -16.31 -7.49
C GLY A 275 19.90 -15.85 -7.61
N LEU A 276 19.64 -14.61 -7.20
CA LEU A 276 18.33 -13.98 -7.15
C LEU A 276 18.42 -12.55 -7.68
N ARG A 277 17.56 -12.20 -8.62
CA ARG A 277 17.43 -10.83 -9.14
C ARG A 277 15.95 -10.45 -9.21
N ASN A 278 15.62 -9.32 -8.61
CA ASN A 278 14.30 -8.70 -8.65
C ASN A 278 14.39 -7.36 -9.34
N ASP A 279 13.64 -7.19 -10.43
CA ASP A 279 13.45 -5.93 -11.12
C ASP A 279 11.95 -5.60 -11.10
N ALA A 280 11.58 -4.45 -10.56
CA ALA A 280 10.21 -3.94 -10.58
C ALA A 280 10.23 -2.51 -11.11
N HIS A 281 9.33 -2.21 -12.05
CA HIS A 281 9.22 -0.90 -12.67
C HIS A 281 7.76 -0.50 -12.76
N SER A 282 7.44 0.71 -12.28
CA SER A 282 6.09 1.27 -12.31
C SER A 282 6.16 2.69 -12.87
N ASP A 283 5.48 2.91 -14.00
CA ASP A 283 5.28 4.23 -14.56
C ASP A 283 3.83 4.67 -14.32
N HIS A 284 3.67 5.85 -13.73
CA HIS A 284 2.38 6.49 -13.51
C HIS A 284 2.40 7.87 -14.17
N GLU A 285 1.55 8.06 -15.18
CA GLU A 285 1.36 9.36 -15.81
C GLU A 285 0.02 9.96 -15.39
N HIS A 286 0.09 11.00 -14.55
CA HIS A 286 -1.06 11.79 -14.12
C HIS A 286 -1.16 13.05 -14.98
N ARG A 287 -2.35 13.32 -15.54
CA ARG A 287 -2.63 14.58 -16.24
C ARG A 287 -3.96 15.16 -15.77
N ALA A 288 -3.93 16.45 -15.47
CA ALA A 288 -5.13 17.27 -15.26
C ALA A 288 -5.23 18.26 -16.43
N ARG A 289 -6.36 18.22 -17.16
CA ARG A 289 -6.65 19.19 -18.22
C ARG A 289 -7.80 20.09 -17.79
N ILE A 290 -7.50 21.38 -17.67
CA ILE A 290 -8.48 22.42 -17.39
C ILE A 290 -9.00 22.94 -18.74
N PHE A 291 -10.27 22.72 -19.01
CA PHE A 291 -10.93 23.33 -20.17
C PHE A 291 -11.48 24.71 -19.78
N THR A 292 -10.64 25.74 -19.86
CA THR A 292 -11.13 27.13 -19.78
C THR A 292 -11.87 27.46 -21.07
N HIS A 293 -13.19 27.63 -21.00
CA HIS A 293 -13.94 28.29 -22.06
C HIS A 293 -13.61 29.79 -22.01
N LEU A 294 -13.03 30.31 -23.10
CA LEU A 294 -12.92 31.75 -23.38
C LEU A 294 -14.26 32.28 -23.89
#